data_AF-A0A1Z9Y2Z1-F1
#
_entry.id   AF-A0A1Z9Y2Z1-F1
#
_cell.length_a   1.000
_cell.length_b   1.000
_cell.length_c   1.000
_cell.angle_alpha   90.00
_cell.angle_beta   90.00
_cell.angle_gamma   90.00
#
_symmetry.space_group_name_H-M   'P 1'
#
loop_
_entity.id
_entity.type
_entity.pdbx_description
1 polymer ?
#
loop_
_entity_poly.entity_id
_entity_poly.type
_entity_poly.pdbx_seq_one_letter_code
_entity_poly.pdbx_strand_id
1 'polypeptide(L)'
;MLYKISKYSGPGLLTLLFCVSVFFFIDKITTLSIRRAAPPTESEAVKPIPFLASADHLDALAAQYLDRTPPHLDLALDATHQSIAINPRIISNWNRLAYIDVARDGLISQDGIDALNQSFFLSPYGDPDVMQWRLEVINAYWYHLPQDIREAGLRQITALYNYSERTKGWLRRFRRDARPHITERINSVFGYGNQAS
;
A
#
# COMPACT_ATOMS: atom_id res chain seq x y z
N MET A 1 12.24 -31.27 -44.00
CA MET A 1 10.97 -30.62 -43.62
C MET A 1 11.32 -29.23 -43.11
N LEU A 2 11.34 -28.23 -44.01
CA LEU A 2 11.87 -26.88 -43.73
C LEU A 2 10.74 -25.96 -43.28
N TYR A 3 10.85 -25.42 -42.07
CA TYR A 3 9.90 -24.48 -41.47
C TYR A 3 9.95 -23.14 -42.22
N LYS A 4 8.87 -22.80 -42.91
CA LYS A 4 8.72 -21.56 -43.68
C LYS A 4 8.43 -20.41 -42.68
N ILE A 5 9.48 -19.75 -42.19
CA ILE A 5 9.34 -18.58 -41.31
C ILE A 5 8.69 -17.46 -42.13
N SER A 6 7.45 -17.13 -41.77
CA SER A 6 6.60 -16.15 -42.45
C SER A 6 7.18 -14.74 -42.34
N LYS A 7 7.26 -14.04 -43.48
CA LYS A 7 7.73 -12.66 -43.66
C LYS A 7 6.71 -11.63 -43.13
N TYR A 8 6.39 -11.66 -41.84
CA TYR A 8 5.74 -10.52 -41.16
C TYR A 8 6.81 -9.60 -40.55
N SER A 9 7.77 -9.18 -41.37
CA SER A 9 8.83 -8.24 -41.00
C SER A 9 8.68 -7.01 -41.90
N GLY A 10 7.79 -6.14 -41.48
CA GLY A 10 7.42 -4.93 -42.21
C GLY A 10 6.66 -4.02 -41.25
N PRO A 11 6.39 -2.78 -41.61
CA PRO A 11 6.14 -1.63 -40.72
C PRO A 11 5.13 -1.79 -39.57
N GLY A 12 4.15 -2.70 -39.66
CA GLY A 12 3.08 -2.84 -38.66
C GLY A 12 3.55 -3.19 -37.24
N LEU A 13 4.61 -4.00 -37.10
CA LEU A 13 5.15 -4.32 -35.76
C LEU A 13 5.75 -3.08 -35.08
N LEU A 14 6.47 -2.25 -35.84
CA LEU A 14 7.08 -1.02 -35.31
C LEU A 14 6.01 0.00 -34.91
N THR A 15 4.95 0.14 -35.71
CA THR A 15 3.82 1.01 -35.37
C THR A 15 3.12 0.54 -34.10
N LEU A 16 2.85 -0.76 -33.96
CA LEU A 16 2.22 -1.31 -32.76
C LEU A 16 3.08 -1.08 -31.51
N LEU A 17 4.39 -1.35 -31.60
CA LEU A 17 5.32 -1.08 -30.51
C LEU A 17 5.37 0.41 -30.15
N PHE A 18 5.33 1.29 -31.14
CA PHE A 18 5.26 2.74 -30.91
C PHE A 18 3.96 3.14 -30.19
N CYS A 19 2.81 2.65 -30.64
CA CYS A 19 1.52 2.92 -29.99
C CYS A 19 1.49 2.45 -28.54
N VAL A 20 2.02 1.24 -28.26
CA VAL A 20 2.14 0.71 -26.90
C VAL A 20 3.06 1.58 -26.04
N SER A 21 4.20 2.01 -26.57
CA SER A 21 5.13 2.90 -25.85
C SER A 21 4.51 4.26 -25.53
N VAL A 22 3.82 4.88 -26.49
CA VAL A 22 3.10 6.15 -26.29
C VAL A 22 2.01 6.00 -25.23
N PHE A 23 1.27 4.89 -25.24
CA PHE A 23 0.27 4.60 -24.22
C PHE A 23 0.88 4.54 -22.82
N PHE A 24 1.96 3.77 -22.62
CA PHE A 24 2.64 3.70 -21.31
C PHE A 24 3.23 5.04 -20.87
N PHE A 25 3.70 5.85 -21.81
CA PHE A 25 4.22 7.18 -21.52
C PHE A 25 3.11 8.13 -21.02
N ILE A 26 1.97 8.17 -21.71
CA ILE A 26 0.81 8.97 -21.31
C ILE A 26 0.31 8.51 -19.93
N ASP A 27 0.14 7.20 -19.74
CA ASP A 27 -0.33 6.62 -18.49
C ASP A 27 0.60 6.97 -17.30
N LYS A 28 1.93 6.95 -17.52
CA LYS A 28 2.90 7.38 -16.53
C LYS A 28 2.77 8.86 -16.18
N ILE A 29 2.60 9.74 -17.17
CA ILE A 29 2.38 11.18 -16.93
C ILE A 29 1.10 11.40 -16.12
N THR A 30 0.02 10.72 -16.48
CA THR A 30 -1.26 10.80 -15.76
C THR A 30 -1.15 10.28 -14.34
N THR A 31 -0.43 9.17 -14.13
CA THR A 31 -0.15 8.64 -12.78
C THR A 31 0.59 9.67 -11.94
N LEU A 32 1.63 10.29 -12.49
CA LEU A 32 2.39 11.33 -11.79
C LEU A 32 1.57 12.58 -11.51
N SER A 33 0.66 12.95 -12.41
CA SER A 33 -0.22 14.10 -12.17
C SER A 33 -1.24 13.82 -11.07
N ILE A 34 -1.81 12.61 -11.01
CA ILE A 34 -2.72 12.19 -9.93
C ILE A 34 -1.99 12.22 -8.59
N ARG A 35 -0.78 11.63 -8.49
CA ARG A 35 -0.01 11.58 -7.24
C ARG A 35 0.46 12.95 -6.73
N ARG A 36 0.59 13.93 -7.63
CA ARG A 36 1.01 15.30 -7.29
C ARG A 36 -0.17 16.25 -7.07
N ALA A 37 -1.36 15.86 -7.50
CA ALA A 37 -2.55 16.67 -7.30
C ALA A 37 -2.79 16.87 -5.80
N ALA A 38 -3.25 18.06 -5.43
CA ALA A 38 -3.78 18.27 -4.09
C ALA A 38 -4.99 17.33 -3.87
N PRO A 39 -5.32 17.00 -2.62
CA PRO A 39 -6.53 16.26 -2.30
C PRO A 39 -7.75 16.92 -2.98
N PRO A 40 -8.60 16.16 -3.70
CA PRO A 40 -9.73 16.74 -4.40
C PRO A 40 -10.70 17.38 -3.41
N THR A 41 -11.21 18.57 -3.73
CA THR A 41 -12.29 19.18 -2.94
C THR A 41 -13.62 18.46 -3.18
N GLU A 42 -14.58 18.62 -2.25
CA GLU A 42 -15.92 18.01 -2.34
C GLU A 42 -16.64 18.34 -3.66
N SER A 43 -16.38 19.53 -4.23
CA SER A 43 -17.00 19.98 -5.48
C SER A 43 -16.39 19.39 -6.77
N GLU A 44 -15.23 18.73 -6.70
CA GLU A 44 -14.60 18.15 -7.89
C GLU A 44 -15.30 16.87 -8.32
N ALA A 45 -15.71 16.79 -9.59
CA ALA A 45 -16.32 15.60 -10.16
C ALA A 45 -15.42 14.37 -9.95
N VAL A 46 -16.05 13.26 -9.53
CA VAL A 46 -15.37 11.98 -9.36
C VAL A 46 -15.03 11.43 -10.73
N LYS A 47 -13.74 11.20 -10.98
CA LYS A 47 -13.28 10.61 -12.24
C LYS A 47 -13.67 9.13 -12.25
N PRO A 48 -14.27 8.61 -13.33
CA PRO A 48 -14.53 7.18 -13.44
C PRO A 48 -13.22 6.41 -13.61
N ILE A 49 -13.24 5.13 -13.23
CA ILE A 49 -12.11 4.23 -13.48
C ILE A 49 -11.99 4.02 -15.00
N PRO A 50 -10.85 4.32 -15.63
CA PRO A 50 -10.66 4.12 -17.05
C PRO A 50 -10.69 2.62 -17.40
N PHE A 51 -11.26 2.29 -18.56
CA PHE A 51 -11.30 0.90 -19.05
C PHE A 51 -9.91 0.29 -19.28
N LEU A 52 -8.93 1.12 -19.64
CA LEU A 52 -7.53 0.74 -19.81
C LEU A 52 -6.64 1.68 -18.99
N ALA A 53 -5.98 1.13 -17.98
CA ALA A 53 -4.97 1.82 -17.18
C ALA A 53 -3.92 0.83 -16.69
N SER A 54 -2.72 1.32 -16.39
CA SER A 54 -1.71 0.50 -15.72
C SER A 54 -2.09 0.25 -14.25
N ALA A 55 -1.44 -0.74 -13.63
CA ALA A 55 -1.59 -0.98 -12.20
C ALA A 55 -1.20 0.25 -11.35
N ASP A 56 -0.16 0.99 -11.75
CA ASP A 56 0.33 2.17 -11.01
C ASP A 56 -0.64 3.34 -11.09
N HIS A 57 -1.32 3.50 -12.23
CA HIS A 57 -2.39 4.47 -12.42
C HIS A 57 -3.59 4.12 -11.55
N LEU A 58 -4.01 2.86 -11.55
CA LEU A 58 -5.12 2.39 -10.70
C LEU A 58 -4.80 2.51 -9.21
N ASP A 59 -3.55 2.24 -8.78
CA ASP A 59 -3.09 2.48 -7.40
C ASP A 59 -3.17 3.98 -7.03
N ALA A 60 -2.77 4.87 -7.95
CA ALA A 60 -2.86 6.31 -7.74
C ALA A 60 -4.32 6.81 -7.68
N LEU A 61 -5.21 6.29 -8.53
CA LEU A 61 -6.64 6.60 -8.49
C LEU A 61 -7.27 6.10 -7.17
N ALA A 62 -6.95 4.88 -6.75
CA ALA A 62 -7.44 4.32 -5.50
C ALA A 62 -7.03 5.20 -4.29
N ALA A 63 -5.78 5.68 -4.25
CA ALA A 63 -5.34 6.63 -3.23
C ALA A 63 -6.14 7.95 -3.30
N GLN A 64 -6.31 8.52 -4.50
CA GLN A 64 -7.07 9.75 -4.67
C GLN A 64 -8.54 9.62 -4.26
N TYR A 65 -9.18 8.45 -4.44
CA TYR A 65 -10.54 8.23 -3.96
C TYR A 65 -10.65 8.19 -2.43
N LEU A 66 -9.59 7.77 -1.74
CA LEU A 66 -9.51 7.77 -0.27
C LEU A 66 -9.18 9.15 0.30
N ASP A 67 -8.43 9.98 -0.42
CA ASP A 67 -8.06 11.34 0.01
C ASP A 67 -9.23 12.35 -0.08
N ARG A 68 -10.38 11.94 -0.61
CA ARG A 68 -11.59 12.77 -0.70
C ARG A 68 -12.32 12.86 0.64
N THR A 69 -13.09 13.94 0.81
CA THR A 69 -13.96 14.15 1.98
C THR A 69 -15.40 14.35 1.52
N PRO A 70 -16.31 13.37 1.75
CA PRO A 70 -16.06 12.04 2.32
C PRO A 70 -15.29 11.11 1.35
N PRO A 71 -14.64 10.03 1.86
CA PRO A 71 -13.92 9.08 1.01
C PRO A 71 -14.87 8.23 0.18
N HIS A 72 -14.48 7.90 -1.07
CA HIS A 72 -15.24 7.01 -1.95
C HIS A 72 -14.71 5.57 -1.86
N LEU A 73 -15.10 4.85 -0.81
CA LEU A 73 -14.57 3.52 -0.49
C LEU A 73 -14.80 2.49 -1.59
N ASP A 74 -15.98 2.48 -2.23
CA ASP A 74 -16.30 1.51 -3.29
C ASP A 74 -15.42 1.69 -4.52
N LEU A 75 -15.21 2.94 -4.96
CA LEU A 75 -14.33 3.23 -6.10
C LEU A 75 -12.86 2.95 -5.77
N ALA A 76 -12.44 3.25 -4.54
CA ALA A 76 -11.11 2.89 -4.06
C ALA A 76 -10.91 1.37 -4.07
N LEU A 77 -11.93 0.61 -3.66
CA LEU A 77 -11.89 -0.85 -3.65
C LEU A 77 -11.79 -1.42 -5.06
N ASP A 78 -12.66 -0.97 -5.96
CA ASP A 78 -12.68 -1.41 -7.36
C ASP A 78 -11.35 -1.14 -8.06
N ALA A 79 -10.82 0.08 -7.92
CA ALA A 79 -9.52 0.44 -8.50
C ALA A 79 -8.38 -0.38 -7.88
N THR A 80 -8.44 -0.68 -6.58
CA THR A 80 -7.44 -1.51 -5.90
C THR A 80 -7.47 -2.95 -6.42
N HIS A 81 -8.64 -3.56 -6.54
CA HIS A 81 -8.77 -4.91 -7.09
C HIS A 81 -8.30 -4.98 -8.55
N GLN A 82 -8.64 -4.01 -9.39
CA GLN A 82 -8.14 -3.95 -10.76
C GLN A 82 -6.62 -3.79 -10.80
N SER A 83 -6.05 -2.96 -9.93
CA SER A 83 -4.59 -2.80 -9.82
C SER A 83 -3.90 -4.11 -9.42
N ILE A 84 -4.44 -4.83 -8.43
CA ILE A 84 -3.93 -6.14 -7.99
C ILE A 84 -4.03 -7.19 -9.11
N ALA A 85 -5.14 -7.21 -9.85
CA ALA A 85 -5.34 -8.14 -10.96
C ALA A 85 -4.29 -7.96 -12.06
N ILE A 86 -3.82 -6.72 -12.29
CA ILE A 86 -2.75 -6.41 -13.25
C ILE A 86 -1.37 -6.67 -12.65
N ASN A 87 -1.12 -6.21 -11.43
CA ASN A 87 0.16 -6.38 -10.73
C ASN A 87 -0.04 -6.65 -9.24
N PRO A 88 0.00 -7.92 -8.80
CA PRO A 88 -0.24 -8.28 -7.40
C PRO A 88 0.94 -7.96 -6.48
N ARG A 89 2.06 -7.44 -6.99
CA ARG A 89 3.27 -7.14 -6.20
C ARG A 89 3.26 -5.75 -5.57
N ILE A 90 2.27 -4.91 -5.89
CA ILE A 90 2.14 -3.56 -5.33
C ILE A 90 1.64 -3.65 -3.88
N ILE A 91 2.55 -3.49 -2.92
CA ILE A 91 2.28 -3.67 -1.48
C ILE A 91 1.23 -2.68 -0.97
N SER A 92 1.22 -1.44 -1.47
CA SER A 92 0.26 -0.41 -1.07
C SER A 92 -1.18 -0.84 -1.33
N ASN A 93 -1.45 -1.62 -2.38
CA ASN A 93 -2.79 -2.12 -2.68
C ASN A 93 -3.30 -3.06 -1.59
N TRP A 94 -2.45 -3.96 -1.09
CA TRP A 94 -2.83 -4.89 -0.02
C TRP A 94 -3.04 -4.17 1.31
N ASN A 95 -2.20 -3.18 1.65
CA ASN A 95 -2.46 -2.30 2.79
C ASN A 95 -3.79 -1.55 2.63
N ARG A 96 -4.09 -1.08 1.41
CA ARG A 96 -5.32 -0.35 1.12
C ARG A 96 -6.56 -1.21 1.27
N LEU A 97 -6.53 -2.49 0.88
CA LEU A 97 -7.64 -3.41 1.13
C LEU A 97 -7.93 -3.55 2.63
N ALA A 98 -6.91 -3.73 3.46
CA ALA A 98 -7.07 -3.78 4.92
C ALA A 98 -7.60 -2.46 5.51
N TYR A 99 -7.18 -1.30 4.96
CA TYR A 99 -7.75 -0.01 5.34
C TYR A 99 -9.24 0.10 4.99
N ILE A 100 -9.62 -0.25 3.76
CA ILE A 100 -11.00 -0.13 3.27
C ILE A 100 -11.93 -1.04 4.07
N ASP A 101 -11.49 -2.26 4.37
CA ASP A 101 -12.21 -3.23 5.21
C ASP A 101 -12.58 -2.62 6.57
N VAL A 102 -11.57 -2.11 7.27
CA VAL A 102 -11.75 -1.41 8.55
C VAL A 102 -12.60 -0.14 8.42
N ALA A 103 -12.42 0.64 7.35
CA ALA A 103 -13.12 1.91 7.16
C ALA A 103 -14.62 1.73 6.92
N ARG A 104 -15.04 0.58 6.39
CA ARG A 104 -16.47 0.26 6.16
C ARG A 104 -17.19 -0.12 7.45
N ASP A 105 -16.62 -1.04 8.22
CA ASP A 105 -17.33 -1.70 9.31
C ASP A 105 -16.80 -1.35 10.71
N GLY A 106 -15.70 -0.60 10.79
CA GLY A 106 -15.05 -0.22 12.06
C GLY A 106 -14.30 -1.36 12.76
N LEU A 107 -14.32 -2.56 12.19
CA LEU A 107 -13.63 -3.75 12.65
C LEU A 107 -12.88 -4.38 11.48
N ILE A 108 -11.78 -5.07 11.76
CA ILE A 108 -11.05 -5.83 10.75
C ILE A 108 -11.69 -7.21 10.57
N SER A 109 -12.07 -7.52 9.34
CA SER A 109 -12.62 -8.82 8.94
C SER A 109 -11.51 -9.81 8.56
N GLN A 110 -11.88 -11.02 8.15
CA GLN A 110 -10.93 -12.00 7.62
C GLN A 110 -10.27 -11.49 6.32
N ASP A 111 -11.01 -10.77 5.46
CA ASP A 111 -10.47 -10.24 4.21
C ASP A 111 -9.38 -9.18 4.48
N GLY A 112 -9.59 -8.33 5.50
CA GLY A 112 -8.58 -7.37 5.95
C GLY A 112 -7.35 -8.05 6.54
N ILE A 113 -7.53 -9.13 7.30
CA ILE A 113 -6.43 -9.95 7.85
C ILE A 113 -5.63 -10.60 6.71
N ASP A 114 -6.30 -11.18 5.71
CA ASP A 114 -5.65 -11.83 4.57
C ASP A 114 -4.86 -10.82 3.74
N ALA A 115 -5.40 -9.60 3.56
CA ALA A 115 -4.71 -8.51 2.90
C ALA A 115 -3.45 -8.07 3.67
N LEU A 116 -3.50 -7.97 5.01
CA LEU A 116 -2.32 -7.71 5.83
C LEU A 116 -1.28 -8.83 5.70
N ASN A 117 -1.71 -10.09 5.75
CA ASN A 117 -0.83 -11.25 5.57
C ASN A 117 -0.10 -11.19 4.22
N GLN A 118 -0.84 -10.94 3.14
CA GLN A 118 -0.25 -10.81 1.80
C GLN A 118 0.73 -9.64 1.73
N SER A 119 0.42 -8.53 2.38
CA SER A 119 1.29 -7.36 2.49
C SER A 119 2.61 -7.68 3.21
N PHE A 120 2.55 -8.40 4.33
CA PHE A 120 3.74 -8.88 5.04
C PHE A 120 4.55 -9.90 4.24
N PHE A 121 3.88 -10.80 3.53
CA PHE A 121 4.53 -11.81 2.68
C PHE A 121 5.35 -11.16 1.56
N LEU A 122 4.77 -10.18 0.86
CA LEU A 122 5.44 -9.49 -0.24
C LEU A 122 6.60 -8.59 0.23
N SER A 123 6.46 -7.98 1.41
CA SER A 123 7.48 -7.10 1.96
C SER A 123 7.43 -7.08 3.49
N PRO A 124 8.22 -7.94 4.15
CA PRO A 124 8.25 -8.00 5.62
C PRO A 124 8.72 -6.69 6.25
N TYR A 125 9.72 -6.05 5.64
CA TYR A 125 10.38 -4.83 6.10
C TYR A 125 10.47 -3.79 4.98
N GLY A 126 9.33 -3.45 4.38
CA GLY A 126 9.25 -2.46 3.28
C GLY A 126 9.68 -1.05 3.70
N ASP A 127 9.24 -0.04 2.93
CA ASP A 127 9.56 1.34 3.27
C ASP A 127 9.11 1.72 4.70
N PRO A 128 9.81 2.64 5.40
CA PRO A 128 9.47 3.02 6.76
C PRO A 128 8.03 3.48 6.92
N ASP A 129 7.48 4.15 5.92
CA ASP A 129 6.12 4.67 5.98
C ASP A 129 5.09 3.52 5.93
N VAL A 130 5.39 2.47 5.16
CA VAL A 130 4.60 1.23 5.15
C VAL A 130 4.68 0.52 6.50
N MET A 131 5.87 0.41 7.08
CA MET A 131 6.05 -0.21 8.40
C MET A 131 5.36 0.60 9.51
N GLN A 132 5.44 1.93 9.47
CA GLN A 132 4.76 2.82 10.40
C GLN A 132 3.24 2.64 10.33
N TRP A 133 2.68 2.70 9.12
CA TRP A 133 1.25 2.50 8.90
C TRP A 133 0.77 1.13 9.39
N ARG A 134 1.50 0.06 9.07
CA ARG A 134 1.14 -1.30 9.57
C ARG A 134 1.20 -1.37 11.09
N LEU A 135 2.18 -0.73 11.72
CA LEU A 135 2.28 -0.71 13.17
C LEU A 135 1.13 0.09 13.82
N GLU A 136 0.67 1.17 13.19
CA GLU A 136 -0.52 1.92 13.61
C GLU A 136 -1.79 1.05 13.52
N VAL A 137 -1.99 0.32 12.41
CA VAL A 137 -3.10 -0.63 12.25
C VAL A 137 -3.04 -1.74 13.32
N ILE A 138 -1.86 -2.32 13.53
CA ILE A 138 -1.66 -3.37 14.54
C ILE A 138 -1.92 -2.84 15.95
N ASN A 139 -1.54 -1.59 16.24
CA ASN A 139 -1.84 -0.96 17.51
C ASN A 139 -3.35 -0.75 17.70
N ALA A 140 -4.06 -0.27 16.68
CA ALA A 140 -5.50 -0.06 16.76
C ALA A 140 -6.24 -1.40 16.99
N TYR A 141 -5.92 -2.43 16.20
CA TYR A 141 -6.68 -3.68 16.12
C TYR A 141 -6.05 -4.88 16.83
N TRP A 142 -5.06 -4.67 17.71
CA TRP A 142 -4.26 -5.72 18.35
C TRP A 142 -5.02 -6.99 18.76
N TYR A 143 -6.14 -6.86 19.47
CA TYR A 143 -6.88 -8.03 19.99
C TYR A 143 -7.71 -8.78 18.93
N HIS A 144 -7.93 -8.19 17.77
CA HIS A 144 -8.63 -8.81 16.64
C HIS A 144 -7.65 -9.49 15.67
N LEU A 145 -6.34 -9.21 15.79
CA LEU A 145 -5.34 -9.74 14.89
C LEU A 145 -4.82 -11.10 15.35
N PRO A 146 -4.59 -12.05 14.43
CA PRO A 146 -3.95 -13.30 14.77
C PRO A 146 -2.52 -13.08 15.28
N GLN A 147 -1.99 -14.08 15.99
CA GLN A 147 -0.71 -13.96 16.69
C GLN A 147 0.47 -13.68 15.74
N ASP A 148 0.49 -14.32 14.58
CA ASP A 148 1.53 -14.17 13.56
C ASP A 148 1.65 -12.73 13.02
N ILE A 149 0.54 -12.05 12.75
CA ILE A 149 0.51 -10.64 12.32
C ILE A 149 1.03 -9.74 13.44
N ARG A 150 0.59 -9.97 14.69
CA ARG A 150 1.09 -9.21 15.85
C ARG A 150 2.60 -9.34 15.98
N GLU A 151 3.12 -10.56 15.90
CA GLU A 151 4.56 -10.81 15.96
C GLU A 151 5.30 -10.19 14.77
N ALA A 152 4.72 -10.22 13.57
CA ALA A 152 5.29 -9.55 12.39
C ALA A 152 5.40 -8.03 12.62
N GLY A 153 4.37 -7.39 13.18
CA GLY A 153 4.42 -5.98 13.57
C GLY A 153 5.49 -5.70 14.62
N LEU A 154 5.62 -6.54 15.64
CA LEU A 154 6.65 -6.37 16.67
C LEU A 154 8.08 -6.47 16.10
N ARG A 155 8.30 -7.29 15.07
CA ARG A 155 9.60 -7.36 14.37
C ARG A 155 9.92 -6.07 13.60
N GLN A 156 8.90 -5.39 13.07
CA GLN A 156 9.11 -4.10 12.37
C GLN A 156 9.64 -3.00 13.29
N ILE A 157 9.36 -3.03 14.59
CA ILE A 157 9.89 -2.05 15.55
C ILE A 157 11.42 -2.03 15.54
N THR A 158 12.06 -3.20 15.47
CA THR A 158 13.53 -3.30 15.39
C THR A 158 14.05 -2.78 14.06
N ALA A 159 13.38 -3.09 12.96
CA ALA A 159 13.75 -2.57 11.64
C ALA A 159 13.64 -1.04 11.58
N LEU A 160 12.52 -0.48 12.07
CA LEU A 160 12.27 0.95 12.17
C LEU A 160 13.32 1.66 13.05
N TYR A 161 13.69 1.06 14.18
CA TYR A 161 14.72 1.60 15.07
C TYR A 161 16.08 1.76 14.36
N ASN A 162 16.45 0.79 13.52
CA ASN A 162 17.72 0.80 12.80
C ASN A 162 17.69 1.64 11.50
N TYR A 163 16.53 2.18 11.09
CA TYR A 163 16.39 2.82 9.79
C TYR A 163 16.96 4.24 9.74
N SER A 164 16.49 5.14 10.62
CA SER A 164 16.96 6.54 10.65
C SER A 164 16.62 7.23 11.97
N GLU A 165 17.28 8.35 12.28
CA GLU A 165 16.94 9.17 13.45
C GLU A 165 15.52 9.75 13.40
N ARG A 166 15.03 10.09 12.19
CA ARG A 166 13.64 10.51 11.99
C ARG A 166 12.67 9.41 12.42
N THR A 167 12.94 8.18 12.00
CA THR A 167 12.14 6.99 12.34
C THR A 167 12.19 6.68 13.83
N LYS A 168 13.36 6.78 14.46
CA LYS A 168 13.49 6.68 15.93
C LYS A 168 12.68 7.77 16.65
N GLY A 169 12.67 8.98 16.11
CA GLY A 169 11.85 10.09 16.61
C GLY A 169 10.35 9.78 16.53
N TRP A 170 9.89 9.17 15.42
CA TRP A 170 8.52 8.69 15.29
C TRP A 170 8.19 7.60 16.31
N LEU A 171 9.04 6.57 16.46
CA LEU A 171 8.83 5.49 17.45
C LEU A 171 8.69 6.03 18.88
N ARG A 172 9.51 7.02 19.26
CA ARG A 172 9.42 7.66 20.58
C ARG A 172 8.09 8.39 20.81
N ARG A 173 7.50 8.98 19.77
CA ARG A 173 6.18 9.61 19.84
C ARG A 173 5.08 8.55 19.88
N PHE A 174 5.10 7.62 18.93
CA PHE A 174 4.14 6.54 18.81
C PHE A 174 3.99 5.72 20.09
N ARG A 175 5.10 5.46 20.80
CA ARG A 175 5.12 4.78 22.11
C ARG A 175 4.13 5.37 23.13
N ARG A 176 3.87 6.68 23.10
CA ARG A 176 3.00 7.34 24.10
C ARG A 176 1.57 6.83 24.06
N ASP A 177 1.10 6.48 22.86
CA ASP A 177 -0.27 6.06 22.57
C ASP A 177 -0.34 4.58 22.18
N ALA A 178 0.78 3.87 22.28
CA ALA A 178 0.89 2.48 21.91
C ALA A 178 0.43 1.54 23.03
N ARG A 179 -0.17 0.41 22.66
CA ARG A 179 -0.56 -0.66 23.59
C ARG A 179 0.65 -1.22 24.35
N PRO A 180 0.44 -1.78 25.56
CA PRO A 180 1.54 -2.22 26.44
C PRO A 180 2.59 -3.11 25.76
N HIS A 181 2.17 -4.11 24.98
CA HIS A 181 3.09 -5.03 24.30
C HIS A 181 3.98 -4.33 23.25
N ILE A 182 3.44 -3.35 22.53
CA ILE A 182 4.20 -2.56 21.57
C ILE A 182 5.14 -1.60 22.31
N THR A 183 4.65 -0.95 23.37
CA THR A 183 5.46 -0.07 24.24
C THR A 183 6.62 -0.81 24.87
N GLU A 184 6.41 -2.02 25.37
CA GLU A 184 7.45 -2.89 25.92
C GLU A 184 8.50 -3.21 24.85
N ARG A 185 8.07 -3.61 23.65
CA ARG A 185 8.99 -3.88 22.54
C ARG A 185 9.79 -2.65 22.14
N ILE A 186 9.17 -1.46 22.07
CA ILE A 186 9.86 -0.20 21.82
C ILE A 186 10.88 0.07 22.95
N ASN A 187 10.49 -0.05 24.21
CA ASN A 187 11.39 0.17 25.34
C ASN A 187 12.60 -0.78 25.32
N SER A 188 12.41 -2.03 24.89
CA SER A 188 13.50 -2.99 24.75
C SER A 188 14.54 -2.57 23.72
N VAL A 189 14.12 -2.04 22.56
CA VAL A 189 15.07 -1.63 21.50
C VAL A 189 15.79 -0.31 21.83
N PHE A 190 15.18 0.53 22.67
CA PHE A 190 15.80 1.75 23.18
C PHE A 190 16.64 1.54 24.46
N GLY A 191 16.58 0.36 25.08
CA GLY A 191 17.30 0.07 26.32
C GLY A 191 16.70 0.71 27.57
N TYR A 192 15.43 1.12 27.56
CA TYR A 192 14.79 1.78 28.70
C TYR A 192 14.44 0.81 29.86
N GLY A 193 14.47 -0.51 29.63
CA GLY A 193 14.07 -1.52 30.61
C GLY A 193 15.10 -1.85 31.70
N ASN A 194 16.37 -1.43 31.57
CA ASN A 194 17.44 -1.80 32.50
C ASN A 194 17.71 -0.76 33.61
N GLN A 195 16.81 0.20 33.84
CA GLN A 195 17.04 1.29 34.82
C GLN A 195 16.08 1.29 36.02
N ALA A 196 15.25 0.25 36.19
CA ALA A 196 14.25 0.17 37.26
C ALA A 196 14.40 -1.06 38.17
N SER A 197 15.59 -1.67 38.20
CA SER A 197 15.93 -2.80 39.08
C SER A 197 17.07 -2.43 40.01
#